data_AF-A0A3Q9L1Z9-F1
#
_entry.id   AF-A0A3Q9L1Z9-F1
#
_cell.length_a   1.000
_cell.length_b   1.000
_cell.length_c   1.000
_cell.angle_alpha   90.00
_cell.angle_beta   90.00
_cell.angle_gamma   90.00
#
_symmetry.space_group_name_H-M   'P 1'
#
loop_
_entity.id
_entity.type
_entity.pdbx_description
1 polymer ?
#
loop_
_entity_poly.entity_id
_entity_poly.type
_entity_poly.pdbx_seq_one_letter_code
_entity_poly.pdbx_strand_id
1 'polypeptide(L)'
;MTGYDQILAEVCATGRRLTRAELESRRLLGERAAETGVGLRVLVRQHLAATRTIWPTLGSVDADRVLAAVEQSIDAFAEGHERAQKLAVRREEAARREFIDDLLYGRSDLGRLAERAVRFGLLLTRAHAVAVCQGGTPLDDTDPATRQVESALVARFSERRVLLATKGGLLICIAPADQEEILAHFAKLAHAATDGGRVAVGRAHPGPGGIVHSYEEALHTLDLAERLALDGPVLHAVDLLVYPVLTRDRQAMADLVRNTLGPLESARGGPQPLIDTLTVYFDSGCVAAESARRLKLSVRALTYRLERVHTLTGVNPADPTHRFTLQTAVIGARLLGWPQTEL
;
A
#
# COMPACT_ATOMS: atom_id res chain seq x y z
N MET A 1 34.39 23.85 -11.91
CA MET A 1 35.18 25.08 -11.73
C MET A 1 35.64 25.72 -13.03
N THR A 2 35.87 24.95 -14.10
CA THR A 2 36.33 25.46 -15.41
C THR A 2 35.56 26.69 -15.89
N GLY A 3 36.29 27.74 -16.27
CA GLY A 3 35.75 28.98 -16.82
C GLY A 3 35.10 29.93 -15.81
N TYR A 4 35.08 29.62 -14.50
CA TYR A 4 34.52 30.53 -13.50
C TYR A 4 35.35 31.83 -13.35
N ASP A 5 36.66 31.68 -13.41
CA ASP A 5 37.66 32.74 -13.39
C ASP A 5 37.50 33.71 -14.57
N GLN A 6 37.31 33.18 -15.78
CA GLN A 6 37.07 33.99 -16.98
C GLN A 6 35.75 34.76 -16.89
N ILE A 7 34.68 34.09 -16.46
CA ILE A 7 33.36 34.72 -16.26
C ILE A 7 33.46 35.87 -15.25
N LEU A 8 34.12 35.64 -14.11
CA LEU A 8 34.32 36.69 -13.11
C LEU A 8 35.12 37.87 -13.67
N ALA A 9 36.23 37.62 -14.37
CA ALA A 9 37.06 38.68 -14.94
C ALA A 9 36.29 39.54 -15.96
N GLU A 10 35.57 38.91 -16.88
CA GLU A 10 34.79 39.62 -17.90
C GLU A 10 33.63 40.42 -17.31
N VAL A 11 32.87 39.84 -16.39
CA VAL A 11 31.75 40.50 -15.71
C VAL A 11 32.23 41.70 -14.90
N CYS A 12 33.36 41.56 -14.21
CA CYS A 12 33.96 42.65 -13.44
C CYS A 12 34.48 43.79 -14.33
N ALA A 13 35.12 43.45 -15.45
CA ALA A 13 35.65 44.43 -16.40
C ALA A 13 34.54 45.21 -17.13
N THR A 14 33.45 44.54 -17.48
CA THR A 14 32.36 45.13 -18.30
C THR A 14 31.19 45.67 -17.48
N GLY A 15 31.03 45.22 -16.22
CA GLY A 15 29.86 45.53 -15.38
C GLY A 15 28.55 44.87 -15.83
N ARG A 16 28.61 43.94 -16.79
CA ARG A 16 27.43 43.21 -17.30
C ARG A 16 26.98 42.12 -16.31
N ARG A 17 25.75 41.65 -16.44
CA ARG A 17 25.30 40.42 -15.77
C ARG A 17 25.80 39.17 -16.51
N LEU A 18 25.73 38.01 -15.84
CA LEU A 18 26.04 36.74 -16.51
C LEU A 18 25.06 36.55 -17.68
N THR A 19 25.60 36.16 -18.82
CA THR A 19 24.82 35.78 -20.00
C THR A 19 24.05 34.50 -19.73
N ARG A 20 23.03 34.25 -20.56
CA ARG A 20 22.26 33.01 -20.51
C ARG A 20 23.13 31.76 -20.63
N ALA A 21 24.16 31.79 -21.49
CA ALA A 21 25.08 30.67 -21.68
C ALA A 21 25.99 30.44 -20.46
N GLU A 22 26.44 31.51 -19.79
CA GLU A 22 27.24 31.41 -18.57
C GLU A 22 26.42 30.84 -17.42
N LEU A 23 25.19 31.35 -17.23
CA LEU A 23 24.24 30.81 -16.24
C LEU A 23 23.96 29.32 -16.51
N GLU A 24 23.75 28.93 -17.76
CA GLU A 24 23.54 27.52 -18.13
C GLU A 24 24.77 26.66 -17.82
N SER A 25 25.97 27.17 -18.07
CA SER A 25 27.21 26.46 -17.70
C SER A 25 27.32 26.25 -16.18
N ARG A 26 26.79 27.18 -15.36
CA ARG A 26 26.75 27.05 -13.90
C ARG A 26 25.68 26.05 -13.47
N ARG A 27 24.50 26.04 -14.09
CA ARG A 27 23.49 24.99 -13.87
C ARG A 27 24.05 23.59 -14.14
N LEU A 28 24.69 23.39 -15.30
CA LEU A 28 25.34 22.12 -15.66
C LEU A 28 26.49 21.72 -14.71
N LEU A 29 27.13 22.68 -14.05
CA LEU A 29 28.10 22.39 -12.99
C LEU A 29 27.40 21.86 -11.73
N GLY A 30 26.28 22.48 -11.33
CA GLY A 30 25.44 22.04 -10.23
C GLY A 30 24.85 20.64 -10.43
N GLU A 31 24.34 20.37 -11.64
CA GLU A 31 23.80 19.06 -12.02
C GLU A 31 24.86 17.96 -11.91
N ARG A 32 26.02 18.14 -12.54
CA ARG A 32 27.14 17.18 -12.44
C ARG A 32 27.63 16.99 -11.01
N ALA A 33 27.63 18.05 -10.20
CA ALA A 33 27.99 17.96 -8.79
C ALA A 33 27.00 17.08 -8.02
N ALA A 34 25.69 17.22 -8.27
CA ALA A 34 24.68 16.33 -7.67
C ALA A 34 24.86 14.88 -8.12
N GLU A 35 25.07 14.64 -9.42
CA GLU A 35 25.27 13.30 -9.99
C GLU A 35 26.52 12.59 -9.46
N THR A 36 27.56 13.35 -9.10
CA THR A 36 28.81 12.83 -8.52
C THR A 36 28.84 12.82 -6.99
N GLY A 37 27.73 13.17 -6.33
CA GLY A 37 27.60 13.16 -4.86
C GLY A 37 28.28 14.33 -4.14
N VAL A 38 28.68 15.38 -4.86
CA VAL A 38 29.27 16.59 -4.26
C VAL A 38 28.16 17.50 -3.74
N GLY A 39 27.99 17.56 -2.42
CA GLY A 39 26.93 18.37 -1.81
C GLY A 39 27.05 19.88 -2.09
N LEU A 40 25.90 20.56 -2.19
CA LEU A 40 25.80 22.00 -2.49
C LEU A 40 26.72 22.87 -1.60
N ARG A 41 26.80 22.56 -0.30
CA ARG A 41 27.68 23.27 0.66
C ARG A 41 29.16 23.21 0.25
N VAL A 42 29.62 22.10 -0.32
CA VAL A 42 31.00 21.95 -0.80
C VAL A 42 31.21 22.82 -2.04
N LEU A 43 30.24 22.79 -2.97
CA LEU A 43 30.29 23.59 -4.20
C LEU A 43 30.32 25.09 -3.93
N VAL A 44 29.50 25.58 -2.99
CA VAL A 44 29.51 26.98 -2.53
C VAL A 44 30.87 27.35 -1.94
N ARG A 45 31.41 26.53 -1.02
CA ARG A 45 32.74 26.79 -0.42
C ARG A 45 33.85 26.86 -1.47
N GLN A 46 33.82 26.00 -2.48
CA GLN A 46 34.80 26.00 -3.56
C GLN A 46 34.72 27.29 -4.39
N HIS A 47 33.52 27.76 -4.73
CA HIS A 47 33.36 29.01 -5.48
C HIS A 47 33.80 30.22 -4.68
N LEU A 48 33.41 30.32 -3.40
CA LEU A 48 33.86 31.42 -2.52
C LEU A 48 35.39 31.45 -2.34
N ALA A 49 36.02 30.27 -2.22
CA ALA A 49 37.47 30.17 -2.16
C ALA A 49 38.13 30.64 -3.46
N ALA A 50 37.60 30.22 -4.62
CA ALA A 50 38.10 30.66 -5.91
C ALA A 50 37.95 32.18 -6.10
N THR A 51 36.81 32.76 -5.70
CA THR A 51 36.61 34.22 -5.73
C THR A 51 37.66 34.93 -4.90
N ARG A 52 37.97 34.46 -3.67
CA ARG A 52 39.01 35.07 -2.82
C ARG A 52 40.38 35.05 -3.45
N THR A 53 40.71 33.99 -4.20
CA THR A 53 41.99 33.89 -4.92
C THR A 53 42.05 34.83 -6.13
N ILE A 54 40.94 34.99 -6.84
CA ILE A 54 40.88 35.80 -8.07
C ILE A 54 40.74 37.29 -7.77
N TRP A 55 40.03 37.66 -6.69
CA TRP A 55 39.72 39.04 -6.32
C TRP A 55 40.89 40.03 -6.44
N PRO A 56 42.10 39.74 -5.91
CA PRO A 56 43.22 40.68 -5.98
C PRO A 56 43.69 40.97 -7.42
N THR A 57 43.45 40.03 -8.35
CA THR A 57 43.85 40.16 -9.75
C THR A 57 42.89 40.99 -10.59
N LEU A 58 41.69 41.25 -10.08
CA LEU A 58 40.66 42.00 -10.80
C LEU A 58 40.90 43.53 -10.80
N GLY A 59 41.79 44.05 -9.95
CA GLY A 59 42.11 45.48 -9.85
C GLY A 59 41.11 46.26 -8.97
N SER A 60 40.94 47.56 -9.24
CA SER A 60 40.02 48.45 -8.48
C SER A 60 38.55 48.24 -8.90
N VAL A 61 38.04 47.02 -8.80
CA VAL A 61 36.65 46.71 -9.12
C VAL A 61 35.79 46.95 -7.89
N ASP A 62 34.61 47.54 -8.13
CA ASP A 62 33.56 47.68 -7.13
C ASP A 62 33.17 46.32 -6.54
N ALA A 63 33.20 46.22 -5.21
CA ALA A 63 32.91 44.99 -4.51
C ALA A 63 31.51 44.45 -4.82
N ASP A 64 30.55 45.35 -5.05
CA ASP A 64 29.16 45.00 -5.36
C ASP A 64 29.06 44.24 -6.69
N ARG A 65 29.91 44.55 -7.68
CA ARG A 65 29.91 43.86 -8.98
C ARG A 65 30.39 42.43 -8.86
N VAL A 66 31.45 42.20 -8.08
CA VAL A 66 31.97 40.86 -7.86
C VAL A 66 30.98 40.03 -7.05
N LEU A 67 30.40 40.61 -6.00
CA LEU A 67 29.37 39.94 -5.18
C LEU A 67 28.15 39.56 -6.03
N ALA A 68 27.65 40.46 -6.89
CA ALA A 68 26.54 40.18 -7.79
C ALA A 68 26.86 39.06 -8.81
N ALA A 69 28.11 38.96 -9.28
CA ALA A 69 28.54 37.89 -10.18
C ALA A 69 28.65 36.53 -9.48
N VAL A 70 29.12 36.54 -8.22
CA VAL A 70 29.19 35.37 -7.35
C VAL A 70 27.79 34.88 -7.01
N GLU A 71 26.88 35.78 -6.63
CA GLU A 71 25.48 35.48 -6.34
C GLU A 71 24.80 34.80 -7.53
N GLN A 72 24.85 35.40 -8.73
CA GLN A 72 24.32 34.79 -9.96
C GLN A 72 24.91 33.41 -10.26
N SER A 73 26.19 33.20 -9.95
CA SER A 73 26.85 31.91 -10.16
C SER A 73 26.36 30.87 -9.15
N ILE A 74 26.25 31.26 -7.87
CA ILE A 74 25.74 30.42 -6.78
C ILE A 74 24.30 30.00 -7.04
N ASP A 75 23.43 30.96 -7.36
CA ASP A 75 22.04 30.69 -7.67
C ASP A 75 21.91 29.72 -8.83
N ALA A 76 22.65 29.93 -9.92
CA ALA A 76 22.59 29.08 -11.09
C ALA A 76 23.06 27.65 -10.82
N PHE A 77 24.19 27.43 -10.13
CA PHE A 77 24.59 26.06 -9.82
C PHE A 77 23.72 25.43 -8.72
N ALA A 78 23.16 26.22 -7.80
CA ALA A 78 22.24 25.71 -6.79
C ALA A 78 20.95 25.21 -7.42
N GLU A 79 20.39 25.98 -8.37
CA GLU A 79 19.23 25.59 -9.17
C GLU A 79 19.47 24.25 -9.90
N GLY A 80 20.61 24.11 -10.59
CA GLY A 80 20.98 22.87 -11.28
C GLY A 80 21.15 21.70 -10.31
N HIS A 81 21.80 21.93 -9.16
CA HIS A 81 22.01 20.91 -8.14
C HIS A 81 20.69 20.39 -7.55
N GLU A 82 19.79 21.30 -7.15
CA GLU A 82 18.46 20.94 -6.62
C GLU A 82 17.62 20.19 -7.66
N ARG A 83 17.65 20.65 -8.92
CA ARG A 83 16.93 19.99 -10.01
C ARG A 83 17.41 18.55 -10.21
N ALA A 84 18.71 18.34 -10.27
CA ALA A 84 19.31 17.01 -10.41
C ALA A 84 18.98 16.11 -9.21
N GLN A 85 19.04 16.62 -7.99
CA GLN A 85 18.62 15.87 -6.79
C GLN A 85 17.14 15.47 -6.85
N LYS A 86 16.23 16.42 -7.16
CA LYS A 86 14.79 16.14 -7.29
C LYS A 86 14.52 15.10 -8.39
N LEU A 87 15.25 15.18 -9.51
CA LEU A 87 15.12 14.21 -10.61
C LEU A 87 15.63 12.82 -10.19
N ALA A 88 16.74 12.75 -9.46
CA ALA A 88 17.28 11.49 -8.94
C ALA A 88 16.30 10.80 -7.99
N VAL A 89 15.73 11.54 -7.03
CA VAL A 89 14.70 11.03 -6.11
C VAL A 89 13.48 10.49 -6.87
N ARG A 90 12.94 11.28 -7.82
CA ARG A 90 11.80 10.83 -8.63
C ARG A 90 12.09 9.58 -9.46
N ARG A 91 13.32 9.45 -10.00
CA ARG A 91 13.75 8.25 -10.74
C ARG A 91 13.86 7.04 -9.82
N GLU A 92 14.37 7.22 -8.61
CA GLU A 92 14.46 6.16 -7.61
C GLU A 92 13.07 5.69 -7.16
N GLU A 93 12.16 6.61 -6.86
CA GLU A 93 10.76 6.30 -6.55
C GLU A 93 10.08 5.58 -7.72
N ALA A 94 10.26 6.04 -8.96
CA ALA A 94 9.70 5.39 -10.13
C ALA A 94 10.24 3.96 -10.32
N ALA A 95 11.56 3.77 -10.14
CA ALA A 95 12.18 2.46 -10.23
C ALA A 95 11.72 1.51 -9.10
N ARG A 96 11.46 2.04 -7.90
CA ARG A 96 10.88 1.30 -6.77
C ARG A 96 9.44 0.88 -7.08
N ARG A 97 8.61 1.78 -7.59
CA ARG A 97 7.23 1.46 -8.00
C ARG A 97 7.20 0.38 -9.08
N GLU A 98 8.00 0.54 -10.14
CA GLU A 98 8.12 -0.45 -11.21
C GLU A 98 8.56 -1.80 -10.63
N PHE A 99 9.48 -1.81 -9.66
CA PHE A 99 9.97 -3.05 -9.06
C PHE A 99 8.88 -3.75 -8.26
N ILE A 100 8.10 -3.00 -7.49
CA ILE A 100 7.01 -3.56 -6.70
C ILE A 100 5.90 -4.07 -7.62
N ASP A 101 5.58 -3.36 -8.70
CA ASP A 101 4.64 -3.85 -9.71
C ASP A 101 5.12 -5.14 -10.37
N ASP A 102 6.38 -5.20 -10.79
CA ASP A 102 6.99 -6.41 -11.36
C ASP A 102 6.95 -7.58 -10.37
N LEU A 103 7.19 -7.29 -9.09
CA LEU A 103 7.21 -8.26 -8.00
C LEU A 103 5.82 -8.78 -7.67
N LEU A 104 4.81 -7.92 -7.55
CA LEU A 104 3.45 -8.29 -7.16
C LEU A 104 2.68 -9.01 -8.26
N TYR A 105 2.98 -8.74 -9.53
CA TYR A 105 2.30 -9.38 -10.67
C TYR A 105 3.15 -10.42 -11.39
N GLY A 106 4.37 -10.71 -10.89
CA GLY A 106 5.27 -11.70 -11.48
C GLY A 106 5.65 -11.41 -12.94
N ARG A 107 5.74 -10.12 -13.33
CA ARG A 107 5.92 -9.70 -14.74
C ARG A 107 7.39 -9.63 -15.19
N SER A 108 8.32 -10.09 -14.37
CA SER A 108 9.77 -9.99 -14.62
C SER A 108 10.51 -11.30 -14.39
N ASP A 109 11.66 -11.43 -15.06
CA ASP A 109 12.64 -12.49 -14.82
C ASP A 109 13.20 -12.42 -13.37
N LEU A 110 13.48 -13.59 -12.80
CA LEU A 110 13.96 -13.75 -11.42
C LEU A 110 15.34 -13.14 -11.19
N GLY A 111 16.24 -13.18 -12.18
CA GLY A 111 17.56 -12.57 -12.11
C GLY A 111 17.48 -11.04 -12.02
N ARG A 112 16.66 -10.42 -12.87
CA ARG A 112 16.42 -8.97 -12.86
C ARG A 112 15.71 -8.51 -11.58
N LEU A 113 14.78 -9.30 -11.06
CA LEU A 113 14.15 -9.03 -9.76
C LEU A 113 15.16 -9.14 -8.61
N ALA A 114 16.03 -10.14 -8.61
CA ALA A 114 17.05 -10.31 -7.57
C ALA A 114 18.07 -9.17 -7.54
N GLU A 115 18.53 -8.70 -8.72
CA GLU A 115 19.44 -7.55 -8.82
C GLU A 115 18.84 -6.28 -8.20
N ARG A 116 17.56 -6.00 -8.51
CA ARG A 116 16.84 -4.82 -8.00
C ARG A 116 16.44 -4.97 -6.53
N ALA A 117 16.13 -6.18 -6.07
CA ALA A 117 15.70 -6.44 -4.71
C ALA A 117 16.77 -6.02 -3.68
N VAL A 118 18.04 -6.32 -3.96
CA VAL A 118 19.16 -5.92 -3.08
C VAL A 118 19.25 -4.39 -2.95
N ARG A 119 19.06 -3.65 -4.05
CA ARG A 119 19.04 -2.18 -4.04
C ARG A 119 17.94 -1.62 -3.12
N PHE A 120 16.80 -2.30 -3.06
CA PHE A 120 15.66 -1.90 -2.24
C PHE A 120 15.61 -2.61 -0.87
N GLY A 121 16.66 -3.36 -0.49
CA GLY A 121 16.74 -3.99 0.83
C GLY A 121 15.94 -5.29 0.99
N LEU A 122 15.41 -5.86 -0.10
CA LEU A 122 14.77 -7.17 -0.07
C LEU A 122 15.75 -8.29 -0.35
N LEU A 123 15.73 -9.31 0.52
CA LEU A 123 16.47 -10.55 0.35
C LEU A 123 15.52 -11.65 -0.10
N LEU A 124 15.27 -11.76 -1.40
CA LEU A 124 14.30 -12.70 -1.99
C LEU A 124 14.52 -14.18 -1.62
N THR A 125 15.67 -14.55 -1.07
CA THR A 125 15.92 -15.90 -0.54
C THR A 125 15.13 -16.22 0.74
N ARG A 126 14.64 -15.19 1.43
CA ARG A 126 13.86 -15.33 2.67
C ARG A 126 12.37 -15.44 2.40
N ALA A 127 11.64 -15.91 3.42
CA ALA A 127 10.19 -15.77 3.44
C ALA A 127 9.78 -14.33 3.73
N HIS A 128 8.73 -13.89 3.05
CA HIS A 128 8.14 -12.57 3.22
C HIS A 128 6.64 -12.70 3.40
N ALA A 129 6.07 -11.74 4.11
CA ALA A 129 4.65 -11.55 4.22
C ALA A 129 4.29 -10.14 3.73
N VAL A 130 3.06 -10.00 3.26
CA VAL A 130 2.52 -8.77 2.69
C VAL A 130 1.30 -8.38 3.50
N ALA A 131 1.28 -7.13 3.97
CA ALA A 131 0.11 -6.51 4.53
C ALA A 131 -0.47 -5.49 3.55
N VAL A 132 -1.79 -5.44 3.46
CA VAL A 132 -2.53 -4.53 2.56
C VAL A 132 -3.56 -3.78 3.37
N CYS A 133 -3.51 -2.45 3.30
CA CYS A 133 -4.47 -1.56 3.93
C CYS A 133 -5.42 -0.98 2.88
N GLN A 134 -6.72 -1.04 3.19
CA GLN A 134 -7.80 -0.42 2.46
C GLN A 134 -8.43 0.68 3.34
N GLY A 135 -8.24 1.93 2.95
CA GLY A 135 -8.87 3.09 3.57
C GLY A 135 -10.31 3.33 3.07
N GLY A 136 -11.00 4.30 3.66
CA GLY A 136 -12.31 4.76 3.18
C GLY A 136 -12.26 5.46 1.82
N THR A 137 -11.10 6.02 1.46
CA THR A 137 -10.80 6.58 0.14
C THR A 137 -9.59 5.86 -0.49
N PRO A 138 -9.50 5.81 -1.83
CA PRO A 138 -8.33 5.28 -2.50
C PRO A 138 -7.05 6.01 -2.09
N LEU A 139 -6.02 5.26 -1.70
CA LEU A 139 -4.71 5.76 -1.31
C LEU A 139 -3.77 5.86 -2.51
N ASP A 140 -2.96 6.92 -2.55
CA ASP A 140 -1.84 7.09 -3.48
C ASP A 140 -0.55 7.54 -2.75
N ASP A 141 0.55 7.65 -3.49
CA ASP A 141 1.86 8.02 -2.93
C ASP A 141 1.89 9.46 -2.37
N THR A 142 0.98 10.33 -2.79
CA THR A 142 0.89 11.73 -2.32
C THR A 142 0.00 11.88 -1.08
N ASP A 143 -0.80 10.87 -0.78
CA ASP A 143 -1.71 10.83 0.35
C ASP A 143 -0.95 11.09 1.67
N PRO A 144 -1.44 12.01 2.54
CA PRO A 144 -0.87 12.24 3.86
C PRO A 144 -0.74 10.97 4.70
N ALA A 145 -1.71 10.06 4.63
CA ALA A 145 -1.69 8.80 5.36
C ALA A 145 -0.52 7.91 4.92
N THR A 146 -0.30 7.78 3.60
CA THR A 146 0.84 7.06 3.03
C THR A 146 2.16 7.61 3.56
N ARG A 147 2.36 8.93 3.47
CA ARG A 147 3.59 9.59 3.95
C ARG A 147 3.80 9.47 5.45
N GLN A 148 2.73 9.54 6.24
CA GLN A 148 2.77 9.37 7.68
C GLN A 148 3.21 7.95 8.06
N VAL A 149 2.60 6.93 7.44
CA VAL A 149 2.95 5.52 7.67
C VAL A 149 4.39 5.24 7.25
N GLU A 150 4.82 5.74 6.08
CA GLU A 150 6.19 5.60 5.60
C GLU A 150 7.21 6.23 6.55
N SER A 151 7.01 7.49 6.93
CA SER A 151 7.91 8.21 7.83
C SER A 151 8.04 7.50 9.18
N ALA A 152 6.94 6.99 9.73
CA ALA A 152 6.93 6.28 11.01
C ALA A 152 7.62 4.91 10.92
N LEU A 153 7.41 4.16 9.85
CA LEU A 153 8.09 2.88 9.63
C LEU A 153 9.61 3.06 9.45
N VAL A 154 10.02 4.05 8.65
CA VAL A 154 11.44 4.39 8.45
C VAL A 154 12.10 4.77 9.78
N ALA A 155 11.44 5.60 10.58
CA ALA A 155 11.96 6.02 11.88
C ALA A 155 12.13 4.85 12.87
N ARG A 156 11.29 3.82 12.80
CA ARG A 156 11.29 2.69 13.75
C ARG A 156 12.15 1.50 13.33
N PHE A 157 12.22 1.19 12.04
CA PHE A 157 12.77 -0.09 11.56
C PHE A 157 14.04 0.00 10.71
N SER A 158 14.56 1.21 10.47
CA SER A 158 15.72 1.46 9.59
C SER A 158 15.46 1.03 8.14
N GLU A 159 15.84 1.87 7.16
CA GLU A 159 15.40 1.83 5.75
C GLU A 159 15.61 0.55 4.92
N ARG A 160 16.15 -0.54 5.46
CA ARG A 160 16.77 -1.58 4.60
C ARG A 160 16.02 -2.89 4.47
N ARG A 161 14.80 -3.04 4.97
CA ARG A 161 14.08 -4.33 4.88
C ARG A 161 12.57 -4.25 4.68
N VAL A 162 11.99 -3.07 4.50
CA VAL A 162 10.54 -2.90 4.33
C VAL A 162 10.28 -2.16 3.04
N LEU A 163 9.36 -2.67 2.22
CA LEU A 163 8.87 -1.94 1.06
C LEU A 163 7.44 -1.50 1.26
N LEU A 164 7.22 -0.21 1.03
CA LEU A 164 5.91 0.39 0.95
C LEU A 164 5.62 0.78 -0.49
N ALA A 165 4.36 0.58 -0.89
CA ALA A 165 3.83 1.06 -2.16
C ALA A 165 2.35 1.34 -2.05
N THR A 166 1.85 2.16 -2.96
CA THR A 166 0.41 2.25 -3.22
C THR A 166 0.05 1.57 -4.55
N LYS A 167 -1.04 0.82 -4.57
CA LYS A 167 -1.56 0.19 -5.79
C LYS A 167 -3.06 0.01 -5.73
N GLY A 168 -3.76 0.48 -6.77
CA GLY A 168 -5.21 0.29 -6.89
C GLY A 168 -6.01 0.91 -5.74
N GLY A 169 -5.50 1.99 -5.13
CA GLY A 169 -6.11 2.62 -3.95
C GLY A 169 -5.74 1.96 -2.62
N LEU A 170 -4.84 0.97 -2.62
CA LEU A 170 -4.42 0.23 -1.44
C LEU A 170 -3.00 0.61 -1.05
N LEU A 171 -2.73 0.65 0.26
CA LEU A 171 -1.36 0.80 0.79
C LEU A 171 -0.80 -0.59 1.14
N ILE A 172 0.35 -0.91 0.58
CA ILE A 172 0.95 -2.25 0.64
C ILE A 172 2.27 -2.15 1.41
N CYS A 173 2.50 -3.09 2.32
CA CYS A 173 3.74 -3.25 3.07
C CYS A 173 4.28 -4.67 2.89
N ILE A 174 5.51 -4.80 2.41
CA ILE A 174 6.22 -6.06 2.23
C ILE A 174 7.34 -6.11 3.27
N ALA A 175 7.34 -7.16 4.10
CA ALA A 175 8.34 -7.35 5.14
C ALA A 175 8.82 -8.81 5.23
N PRO A 176 10.06 -9.05 5.69
CA PRO A 176 10.56 -10.37 6.02
C PRO A 176 9.71 -11.04 7.10
N ALA A 177 9.48 -12.34 6.94
CA ALA A 177 8.68 -13.14 7.86
C ALA A 177 9.30 -13.26 9.27
N ASP A 178 10.62 -13.11 9.40
CA ASP A 178 11.31 -13.14 10.69
C ASP A 178 11.14 -11.86 11.52
N GLN A 179 10.39 -10.88 11.00
CA GLN A 179 10.17 -9.56 11.60
C GLN A 179 8.67 -9.22 11.60
N GLU A 180 7.84 -10.09 12.17
CA GLU A 180 6.38 -9.93 12.26
C GLU A 180 5.95 -8.59 12.91
N GLU A 181 6.77 -8.05 13.81
CA GLU A 181 6.53 -6.75 14.45
C GLU A 181 6.40 -5.59 13.46
N ILE A 182 6.99 -5.69 12.27
CA ILE A 182 6.91 -4.68 11.21
C ILE A 182 5.48 -4.61 10.67
N LEU A 183 4.89 -5.75 10.31
CA LEU A 183 3.54 -5.79 9.76
C LEU A 183 2.49 -5.46 10.82
N ALA A 184 2.71 -5.86 12.07
CA ALA A 184 1.86 -5.45 13.19
C ALA A 184 1.90 -3.93 13.39
N HIS A 185 3.09 -3.31 13.32
CA HIS A 185 3.23 -1.87 13.45
C HIS A 185 2.63 -1.13 12.25
N PHE A 186 2.88 -1.61 11.03
CA PHE A 186 2.24 -1.11 9.81
C PHE A 186 0.72 -1.14 9.94
N ALA A 187 0.15 -2.27 10.36
CA ALA A 187 -1.30 -2.42 10.46
C ALA A 187 -1.91 -1.40 11.44
N LYS A 188 -1.28 -1.20 12.60
CA LYS A 188 -1.69 -0.18 13.57
C LYS A 188 -1.61 1.24 13.00
N LEU A 189 -0.51 1.58 12.34
CA LEU A 189 -0.31 2.91 11.76
C LEU A 189 -1.28 3.18 10.61
N ALA A 190 -1.43 2.21 9.70
CA ALA A 190 -2.27 2.35 8.52
C ALA A 190 -3.75 2.46 8.92
N HIS A 191 -4.22 1.64 9.87
CA HIS A 191 -5.58 1.76 10.42
C HIS A 191 -5.84 3.15 11.00
N ALA A 192 -4.90 3.70 11.79
CA ALA A 192 -5.06 5.02 12.39
C ALA A 192 -4.98 6.16 11.36
N ALA A 193 -4.06 6.06 10.39
CA ALA A 193 -3.85 7.09 9.37
C ALA A 193 -4.99 7.15 8.34
N THR A 194 -5.73 6.06 8.18
CA THR A 194 -6.85 5.95 7.22
C THR A 194 -8.23 6.06 7.87
N ASP A 195 -8.28 6.61 9.10
CA ASP A 195 -9.51 6.83 9.88
C ASP A 195 -10.36 5.57 10.04
N GLY A 196 -9.72 4.47 10.45
CA GLY A 196 -10.39 3.20 10.67
C GLY A 196 -10.34 2.23 9.50
N GLY A 197 -9.52 2.49 8.49
CA GLY A 197 -9.31 1.59 7.36
C GLY A 197 -8.87 0.18 7.80
N ARG A 198 -9.18 -0.80 6.98
CA ARG A 198 -8.99 -2.22 7.28
C ARG A 198 -7.64 -2.68 6.76
N VAL A 199 -6.96 -3.53 7.53
CA VAL A 199 -5.68 -4.12 7.13
C VAL A 199 -5.80 -5.64 7.07
N ALA A 200 -5.34 -6.24 5.98
CA ALA A 200 -5.21 -7.67 5.85
C ALA A 200 -3.73 -8.07 5.75
N VAL A 201 -3.35 -9.16 6.40
CA VAL A 201 -1.99 -9.69 6.40
C VAL A 201 -2.00 -11.10 5.80
N GLY A 202 -1.30 -11.27 4.69
CA GLY A 202 -1.05 -12.58 4.09
C GLY A 202 -0.04 -13.40 4.89
N ARG A 203 0.01 -14.70 4.61
CA ARG A 203 0.95 -15.62 5.27
C ARG A 203 2.36 -15.44 4.70
N ALA A 204 3.35 -15.82 5.49
CA ALA A 204 4.73 -15.81 5.05
C ALA A 204 5.01 -16.94 4.04
N HIS A 205 5.61 -16.59 2.89
CA HIS A 205 6.01 -17.56 1.87
C HIS A 205 7.43 -17.27 1.35
N PRO A 206 8.22 -18.30 1.02
CA PRO A 206 9.59 -18.15 0.53
C PRO A 206 9.64 -17.65 -0.91
N GLY A 207 10.70 -16.90 -1.25
CA GLY A 207 10.96 -16.52 -2.63
C GLY A 207 10.12 -15.34 -3.12
N PRO A 208 10.41 -14.85 -4.34
CA PRO A 208 9.62 -13.79 -4.97
C PRO A 208 8.18 -14.23 -5.26
N GLY A 209 7.96 -15.49 -5.67
CA GLY A 209 6.61 -16.04 -5.82
C GLY A 209 5.82 -16.09 -4.51
N GLY A 210 6.52 -16.21 -3.37
CA GLY A 210 5.89 -16.13 -2.06
C GLY A 210 5.32 -14.75 -1.73
N ILE A 211 5.97 -13.67 -2.21
CA ILE A 211 5.46 -12.30 -2.05
C ILE A 211 4.15 -12.14 -2.82
N VAL A 212 4.07 -12.64 -4.05
CA VAL A 212 2.83 -12.65 -4.86
C VAL A 212 1.73 -13.40 -4.11
N HIS A 213 2.01 -14.61 -3.63
CA HIS A 213 1.01 -15.41 -2.95
C HIS A 213 0.52 -14.76 -1.65
N SER A 214 1.42 -14.19 -0.84
CA SER A 214 1.04 -13.44 0.34
C SER A 214 0.21 -12.19 0.02
N TYR A 215 0.50 -11.52 -1.10
CA TYR A 215 -0.27 -10.37 -1.54
C TYR A 215 -1.68 -10.77 -1.98
N GLU A 216 -1.82 -11.82 -2.78
CA GLU A 216 -3.11 -12.38 -3.20
C GLU A 216 -3.95 -12.83 -2.00
N GLU A 217 -3.33 -13.48 -1.01
CA GLU A 217 -3.98 -13.85 0.25
C GLU A 217 -4.52 -12.65 1.02
N ALA A 218 -3.75 -11.55 1.10
CA ALA A 218 -4.18 -10.33 1.76
C ALA A 218 -5.35 -9.67 1.02
N LEU A 219 -5.32 -9.60 -0.31
CA LEU A 219 -6.44 -9.10 -1.11
C LEU A 219 -7.71 -9.95 -0.93
N HIS A 220 -7.56 -11.28 -0.99
CA HIS A 220 -8.67 -12.20 -0.79
C HIS A 220 -9.24 -12.07 0.63
N THR A 221 -8.41 -11.84 1.64
CA THR A 221 -8.84 -11.60 3.03
C THR A 221 -9.69 -10.32 3.13
N LEU A 222 -9.34 -9.24 2.40
CA LEU A 222 -10.17 -8.03 2.34
C LEU A 222 -11.53 -8.28 1.67
N ASP A 223 -11.56 -8.97 0.52
CA ASP A 223 -12.82 -9.33 -0.17
C ASP A 223 -13.71 -10.23 0.69
N LEU A 224 -13.12 -11.23 1.37
CA LEU A 224 -13.86 -12.07 2.33
C LEU A 224 -14.45 -11.24 3.47
N ALA A 225 -13.69 -10.28 4.01
CA ALA A 225 -14.15 -9.45 5.10
C ALA A 225 -15.34 -8.57 4.70
N GLU A 226 -15.36 -8.08 3.47
CA GLU A 226 -16.49 -7.34 2.92
C GLU A 226 -17.72 -8.25 2.75
N ARG A 227 -17.58 -9.38 2.04
CA ARG A 227 -18.69 -10.32 1.76
C ARG A 227 -19.28 -10.93 3.04
N LEU A 228 -18.42 -11.23 4.01
CA LEU A 228 -18.80 -11.85 5.27
C LEU A 228 -19.00 -10.83 6.39
N ALA A 229 -18.95 -9.52 6.10
CA ALA A 229 -19.10 -8.45 7.07
C ALA A 229 -18.30 -8.71 8.36
N LEU A 230 -17.05 -9.17 8.21
CA LEU A 230 -16.20 -9.50 9.35
C LEU A 230 -15.84 -8.22 10.10
N ASP A 231 -15.88 -8.26 11.42
CA ASP A 231 -15.39 -7.16 12.25
C ASP A 231 -13.88 -7.26 12.44
N GLY A 232 -13.25 -6.12 12.76
CA GLY A 232 -11.84 -6.08 13.17
C GLY A 232 -10.98 -5.19 12.28
N PRO A 233 -10.06 -4.42 12.90
CA PRO A 233 -9.20 -3.50 12.16
C PRO A 233 -8.10 -4.21 11.37
N VAL A 234 -7.68 -5.39 11.84
CA VAL A 234 -6.61 -6.20 11.26
C VAL A 234 -7.10 -7.64 11.12
N LEU A 235 -6.90 -8.21 9.94
CA LEU A 235 -7.29 -9.57 9.59
C LEU A 235 -6.07 -10.34 9.11
N HIS A 236 -5.95 -11.59 9.52
CA HIS A 236 -4.88 -12.46 9.06
C HIS A 236 -5.44 -13.56 8.17
N ALA A 237 -4.81 -13.76 7.01
CA ALA A 237 -5.23 -14.78 6.05
C ALA A 237 -5.22 -16.20 6.67
N VAL A 238 -4.33 -16.45 7.64
CA VAL A 238 -4.24 -17.72 8.37
C VAL A 238 -5.52 -18.07 9.13
N ASP A 239 -6.28 -17.06 9.59
CA ASP A 239 -7.52 -17.25 10.34
C ASP A 239 -8.71 -17.55 9.42
N LEU A 240 -8.57 -17.28 8.12
CA LEU A 240 -9.64 -17.37 7.13
C LEU A 240 -9.43 -18.49 6.10
N LEU A 241 -8.49 -19.42 6.34
CA LEU A 241 -8.10 -20.46 5.36
C LEU A 241 -9.22 -21.43 4.96
N VAL A 242 -10.28 -21.54 5.76
CA VAL A 242 -11.44 -22.37 5.41
C VAL A 242 -12.22 -21.81 4.21
N TYR A 243 -12.30 -20.49 4.07
CA TYR A 243 -13.14 -19.87 3.03
C TYR A 243 -12.59 -20.08 1.62
N PRO A 244 -11.28 -19.90 1.32
CA PRO A 244 -10.71 -20.27 0.03
C PRO A 244 -10.93 -21.75 -0.34
N VAL A 245 -10.95 -22.65 0.66
CA VAL A 245 -11.23 -24.08 0.43
C VAL A 245 -12.68 -24.26 0.00
N LEU A 246 -13.61 -23.58 0.68
CA LEU A 246 -15.04 -23.62 0.37
C LEU A 246 -15.38 -23.02 -1.01
N THR A 247 -14.67 -21.96 -1.43
CA THR A 247 -14.95 -21.26 -2.69
C THR A 247 -14.13 -21.76 -3.87
N ARG A 248 -13.23 -22.73 -3.67
CA ARG A 248 -12.37 -23.27 -4.73
C ARG A 248 -13.17 -23.87 -5.89
N ASP A 249 -14.27 -24.54 -5.58
CA ASP A 249 -15.26 -24.98 -6.56
C ASP A 249 -16.52 -24.12 -6.44
N ARG A 250 -16.50 -23.00 -7.18
CA ARG A 250 -17.61 -22.04 -7.18
C ARG A 250 -18.93 -22.70 -7.62
N GLN A 251 -18.89 -23.64 -8.55
CA GLN A 251 -20.10 -24.28 -9.05
C GLN A 251 -20.68 -25.26 -8.03
N ALA A 252 -19.84 -26.07 -7.39
CA ALA A 252 -20.28 -26.91 -6.28
C ALA A 252 -20.86 -26.09 -5.12
N MET A 253 -20.27 -24.93 -4.81
CA MET A 253 -20.83 -24.02 -3.81
C MET A 253 -22.19 -23.46 -4.25
N ALA A 254 -22.32 -23.02 -5.51
CA ALA A 254 -23.59 -22.54 -6.06
C ALA A 254 -24.68 -23.62 -6.03
N ASP A 255 -24.35 -24.88 -6.34
CA ASP A 255 -25.25 -26.02 -6.24
C ASP A 255 -25.67 -26.30 -4.80
N LEU A 256 -24.73 -26.21 -3.85
CA LEU A 256 -25.06 -26.32 -2.41
C LEU A 256 -26.04 -25.23 -1.98
N VAL A 257 -25.82 -23.98 -2.39
CA VAL A 257 -26.71 -22.85 -2.09
C VAL A 257 -28.08 -23.08 -2.70
N ARG A 258 -28.16 -23.42 -4.00
CA ARG A 258 -29.43 -23.69 -4.70
C ARG A 258 -30.22 -24.82 -4.03
N ASN A 259 -29.56 -25.95 -3.75
CA ASN A 259 -30.24 -27.12 -3.21
C ASN A 259 -30.67 -26.93 -1.74
N THR A 260 -29.92 -26.16 -0.96
CA THR A 260 -30.20 -25.99 0.49
C THR A 260 -31.09 -24.78 0.76
N LEU A 261 -30.83 -23.65 0.10
CA LEU A 261 -31.49 -22.37 0.37
C LEU A 261 -32.48 -21.96 -0.72
N GLY A 262 -32.41 -22.53 -1.93
CA GLY A 262 -33.34 -22.23 -3.02
C GLY A 262 -34.83 -22.32 -2.64
N PRO A 263 -35.28 -23.31 -1.84
CA PRO A 263 -36.68 -23.35 -1.37
C PRO A 263 -37.15 -22.10 -0.61
N LEU A 264 -36.21 -21.32 -0.02
CA LEU A 264 -36.52 -20.06 0.66
C LEU A 264 -37.00 -18.96 -0.29
N GLU A 265 -36.79 -19.09 -1.61
CA GLU A 265 -37.33 -18.15 -2.60
C GLU A 265 -38.87 -18.08 -2.57
N SER A 266 -39.51 -19.20 -2.20
CA SER A 266 -40.97 -19.28 -2.02
C SER A 266 -41.48 -18.61 -0.73
N ALA A 267 -40.58 -18.13 0.14
CA ALA A 267 -40.96 -17.44 1.36
C ALA A 267 -41.63 -16.10 1.05
N ARG A 268 -42.66 -15.74 1.84
CA ARG A 268 -43.27 -14.42 1.74
C ARG A 268 -42.24 -13.35 2.14
N GLY A 269 -41.94 -12.44 1.22
CA GLY A 269 -40.89 -11.43 1.39
C GLY A 269 -39.51 -11.87 0.87
N GLY A 270 -39.43 -13.00 0.16
CA GLY A 270 -38.21 -13.53 -0.44
C GLY A 270 -37.28 -14.23 0.58
N PRO A 271 -36.13 -14.73 0.12
CA PRO A 271 -35.22 -15.52 0.94
C PRO A 271 -34.38 -14.66 1.91
N GLN A 272 -34.12 -13.39 1.59
CA GLN A 272 -33.19 -12.52 2.35
C GLN A 272 -33.46 -12.48 3.86
N PRO A 273 -34.69 -12.23 4.36
CA PRO A 273 -34.91 -12.11 5.80
C PRO A 273 -34.63 -13.40 6.57
N LEU A 274 -34.78 -14.56 5.91
CA LEU A 274 -34.49 -15.86 6.50
C LEU A 274 -32.99 -16.16 6.48
N ILE A 275 -32.26 -15.74 5.44
CA ILE A 275 -30.79 -15.80 5.39
C ILE A 275 -30.18 -14.91 6.48
N ASP A 276 -30.67 -13.68 6.64
CA ASP A 276 -30.22 -12.77 7.71
C ASP A 276 -30.45 -13.40 9.09
N THR A 277 -31.61 -14.06 9.25
CA THR A 277 -31.96 -14.76 10.48
C THR A 277 -30.99 -15.92 10.75
N LEU A 278 -30.69 -16.75 9.75
CA LEU A 278 -29.75 -17.86 9.87
C LEU A 278 -28.32 -17.37 10.14
N THR A 279 -27.89 -16.31 9.47
CA THR A 279 -26.57 -15.70 9.65
C THR A 279 -26.37 -15.29 11.11
N VAL A 280 -27.28 -14.45 11.64
CA VAL A 280 -27.20 -14.01 13.05
C VAL A 280 -27.36 -15.18 14.02
N TYR A 281 -28.18 -16.18 13.68
CA TYR A 281 -28.36 -17.38 14.49
C TYR A 281 -27.07 -18.18 14.64
N PHE A 282 -26.36 -18.43 13.54
CA PHE A 282 -25.09 -19.14 13.57
C PHE A 282 -23.98 -18.32 14.23
N ASP A 283 -23.88 -17.02 13.95
CA ASP A 283 -22.90 -16.11 14.56
C ASP A 283 -23.09 -15.96 16.09
N SER A 284 -24.31 -16.22 16.57
CA SER A 284 -24.65 -16.22 18.01
C SER A 284 -24.48 -17.60 18.65
N GLY A 285 -23.77 -18.54 18.00
CA GLY A 285 -23.56 -19.89 18.52
C GLY A 285 -24.86 -20.71 18.62
N CYS A 286 -25.82 -20.47 17.73
CA CYS A 286 -27.15 -21.09 17.74
C CYS A 286 -28.00 -20.75 18.98
N VAL A 287 -27.70 -19.64 19.68
CA VAL A 287 -28.45 -19.19 20.85
C VAL A 287 -29.62 -18.29 20.42
N ALA A 288 -30.85 -18.82 20.48
CA ALA A 288 -32.05 -18.11 20.04
C ALA A 288 -32.28 -16.76 20.75
N ALA A 289 -32.06 -16.70 22.07
CA ALA A 289 -32.27 -15.46 22.83
C ALA A 289 -31.31 -14.33 22.41
N GLU A 290 -30.03 -14.67 22.18
CA GLU A 290 -29.02 -13.72 21.72
C GLU A 290 -29.30 -13.26 20.28
N SER A 291 -29.64 -14.22 19.41
CA SER A 291 -29.97 -13.94 18.01
C SER A 291 -31.17 -13.01 17.86
N ALA A 292 -32.22 -13.24 18.64
CA ALA A 292 -33.41 -12.40 18.66
C ALA A 292 -33.07 -10.98 19.14
N ARG A 293 -32.22 -10.84 20.17
CA ARG A 293 -31.75 -9.54 20.66
C ARG A 293 -31.00 -8.77 19.57
N ARG A 294 -30.05 -9.40 18.88
CA ARG A 294 -29.27 -8.80 17.79
C ARG A 294 -30.15 -8.37 16.61
N LEU A 295 -31.15 -9.18 16.26
CA LEU A 295 -32.13 -8.86 15.21
C LEU A 295 -33.25 -7.90 15.65
N LYS A 296 -33.28 -7.46 16.93
CA LYS A 296 -34.35 -6.64 17.52
C LYS A 296 -35.74 -7.30 17.36
N LEU A 297 -35.80 -8.61 17.54
CA LEU A 297 -37.01 -9.44 17.49
C LEU A 297 -37.35 -10.01 18.87
N SER A 298 -38.59 -10.47 19.05
CA SER A 298 -38.92 -11.36 20.16
C SER A 298 -38.37 -12.77 19.88
N VAL A 299 -38.05 -13.52 20.94
CA VAL A 299 -37.60 -14.92 20.80
C VAL A 299 -38.63 -15.75 20.03
N ARG A 300 -39.93 -15.53 20.27
CA ARG A 300 -41.02 -16.21 19.54
C ARG A 300 -40.98 -15.92 18.04
N ALA A 301 -40.75 -14.67 17.66
CA ALA A 301 -40.65 -14.29 16.24
C ALA A 301 -39.42 -14.92 15.57
N LEU A 302 -38.29 -15.01 16.27
CA LEU A 302 -37.11 -15.73 15.78
C LEU A 302 -37.40 -17.22 15.59
N THR A 303 -37.95 -17.89 16.63
CA THR A 303 -38.30 -19.31 16.56
C THR A 303 -39.25 -19.60 15.40
N TYR A 304 -40.24 -18.73 15.18
CA TYR A 304 -41.13 -18.83 14.02
C TYR A 304 -40.38 -18.76 12.69
N ARG A 305 -39.40 -17.86 12.55
CA ARG A 305 -38.58 -17.79 11.33
C ARG A 305 -37.71 -19.03 11.13
N LEU A 306 -37.11 -19.57 12.18
CA LEU A 306 -36.33 -20.80 12.12
C LEU A 306 -37.21 -22.01 11.75
N GLU A 307 -38.40 -22.10 12.34
CA GLU A 307 -39.39 -23.13 11.99
C GLU A 307 -39.84 -22.99 10.52
N ARG A 308 -40.00 -21.75 10.05
CA ARG A 308 -40.32 -21.49 8.65
C ARG A 308 -39.20 -21.96 7.70
N VAL A 309 -37.93 -21.75 8.06
CA VAL A 309 -36.79 -22.31 7.31
C VAL A 309 -36.91 -23.83 7.26
N HIS A 310 -37.18 -24.48 8.40
CA HIS A 310 -37.32 -25.93 8.46
C HIS A 310 -38.46 -26.44 7.57
N THR A 311 -39.63 -25.80 7.63
CA THR A 311 -40.79 -26.18 6.81
C THR A 311 -40.52 -26.04 5.31
N LEU A 312 -39.77 -25.01 4.89
CA LEU A 312 -39.50 -24.75 3.47
C LEU A 312 -38.37 -25.62 2.91
N THR A 313 -37.32 -25.84 3.69
CA THR A 313 -36.09 -26.52 3.22
C THR A 313 -36.05 -28.00 3.59
N GLY A 314 -36.86 -28.44 4.56
CA GLY A 314 -36.72 -29.75 5.20
C GLY A 314 -35.53 -29.85 6.17
N VAL A 315 -34.71 -28.81 6.27
CA VAL A 315 -33.46 -28.79 7.05
C VAL A 315 -33.70 -28.05 8.37
N ASN A 316 -33.50 -28.72 9.51
CA ASN A 316 -33.73 -28.11 10.81
C ASN A 316 -32.49 -27.33 11.28
N PRO A 317 -32.55 -25.99 11.43
CA PRO A 317 -31.40 -25.20 11.88
C PRO A 317 -30.92 -25.52 13.31
N ALA A 318 -31.76 -26.15 14.14
CA ALA A 318 -31.39 -26.53 15.51
C ALA A 318 -30.74 -27.94 15.59
N ASP A 319 -30.85 -28.76 14.54
CA ASP A 319 -30.32 -30.12 14.51
C ASP A 319 -28.82 -30.14 14.17
N PRO A 320 -27.94 -30.64 15.06
CA PRO A 320 -26.50 -30.78 14.81
C PRO A 320 -26.14 -31.36 13.44
N THR A 321 -26.87 -32.36 12.97
CA THR A 321 -26.59 -33.09 11.73
C THR A 321 -26.84 -32.23 10.50
N HIS A 322 -27.88 -31.41 10.55
CA HIS A 322 -28.29 -30.52 9.47
C HIS A 322 -27.53 -29.19 9.47
N ARG A 323 -27.11 -28.74 10.65
CA ARG A 323 -26.49 -27.41 10.85
C ARG A 323 -25.29 -27.16 9.97
N PHE A 324 -24.38 -28.12 9.85
CA PHE A 324 -23.14 -27.92 9.07
C PHE A 324 -23.44 -27.56 7.60
N THR A 325 -24.31 -28.35 6.94
CA THR A 325 -24.72 -28.11 5.56
C THR A 325 -25.42 -26.76 5.42
N LEU A 326 -26.36 -26.45 6.32
CA LEU A 326 -27.12 -25.19 6.26
C LEU A 326 -26.23 -23.97 6.50
N GLN A 327 -25.33 -24.02 7.48
CA GLN A 327 -24.39 -22.94 7.78
C GLN A 327 -23.41 -22.73 6.63
N THR A 328 -22.91 -23.81 6.03
CA THR A 328 -22.02 -23.73 4.87
C THR A 328 -22.75 -23.11 3.67
N ALA A 329 -24.01 -23.49 3.42
CA ALA A 329 -24.81 -22.88 2.38
C ALA A 329 -25.08 -21.38 2.64
N VAL A 330 -25.29 -20.96 3.89
CA VAL A 330 -25.45 -19.54 4.25
C VAL A 330 -24.15 -18.77 4.03
N ILE A 331 -22.99 -19.32 4.41
CA ILE A 331 -21.69 -18.74 4.10
C ILE A 331 -21.50 -18.64 2.58
N GLY A 332 -21.81 -19.70 1.84
CA GLY A 332 -21.77 -19.75 0.38
C GLY A 332 -22.63 -18.68 -0.28
N ALA A 333 -23.88 -18.51 0.17
CA ALA A 333 -24.79 -17.49 -0.32
C ALA A 333 -24.20 -16.08 -0.19
N ARG A 334 -23.63 -15.77 0.98
CA ARG A 334 -22.99 -14.47 1.24
C ARG A 334 -21.76 -14.28 0.35
N LEU A 335 -20.93 -15.31 0.21
CA LEU A 335 -19.74 -15.27 -0.65
C LEU A 335 -20.09 -15.14 -2.14
N LEU A 336 -21.22 -15.68 -2.58
CA LEU A 336 -21.67 -15.60 -3.96
C LEU A 336 -22.58 -14.39 -4.24
N GLY A 337 -22.99 -13.65 -3.21
CA GLY A 337 -23.90 -12.52 -3.34
C GLY A 337 -25.35 -12.91 -3.65
N TRP A 338 -25.76 -14.14 -3.33
CA TRP A 338 -27.15 -14.59 -3.45
C TRP A 338 -27.93 -14.15 -2.20
N PRO A 339 -29.19 -13.69 -2.34
CA PRO A 339 -30.09 -13.72 -3.49
C PRO A 339 -30.03 -12.49 -4.42
N GLN A 340 -29.17 -11.50 -4.17
CA GLN A 340 -29.09 -10.29 -5.00
C GLN A 340 -28.48 -10.57 -6.38
N THR A 341 -27.69 -11.63 -6.49
CA THR A 341 -27.00 -12.08 -7.69
C THR A 341 -27.48 -13.49 -8.04
N GLU A 342 -27.69 -13.76 -9.32
CA GLU A 342 -27.94 -15.12 -9.81
C GLU A 342 -26.68 -16.00 -9.65
N LEU A 343 -26.91 -17.29 -9.36
CA LEU A 343 -25.88 -18.25 -8.95
C LEU A 343 -25.21 -19.00 -10.10
#